data_AF-A0A933D7K0-F1
#
_entry.id   AF-A0A933D7K0-F1
#
_cell.length_a   1.000
_cell.length_b   1.000
_cell.length_c   1.000
_cell.angle_alpha   90.00
_cell.angle_beta   90.00
_cell.angle_gamma   90.00
#
_symmetry.space_group_name_H-M   'P 1'
#
loop_
_entity.id
_entity.type
_entity.pdbx_description
1 polymer ?
#
loop_
_entity_poly.entity_id
_entity_poly.type
_entity_poly.pdbx_seq_one_letter_code
_entity_poly.pdbx_strand_id
1 'polypeptide(L)'
;VTLEPCAMCAGAIVLARIPKLVFGAFDPKAGACGTLYNIVQDQRLNHRVELVSRVLEAKCSGMLKDFFAKVRTNEIDKPNGT
;
A
#
# COMPACT_ATOMS: atom_id res chain seq x y z
N VAL A 1 5.01 2.26 5.00
CA VAL A 1 4.68 0.93 4.44
C VAL A 1 5.29 0.76 3.05
N THR A 2 5.67 -0.43 2.60
CA THR A 2 6.40 -0.59 1.32
C THR A 2 5.52 -0.48 0.08
N LEU A 3 4.23 -0.80 0.17
CA LEU A 3 3.22 -0.66 -0.88
C LEU A 3 2.14 0.35 -0.44
N GLU A 4 1.52 1.03 -1.39
CA GLU A 4 0.39 1.93 -1.17
C GLU A 4 -0.74 1.23 -0.40
N PRO A 5 -1.28 1.86 0.67
CA PRO A 5 -2.40 1.30 1.41
C PRO A 5 -3.66 1.15 0.56
N CYS A 6 -4.32 0.00 0.67
CA CYS A 6 -5.65 -0.23 0.13
C CYS A 6 -6.73 0.52 0.95
N ALA A 7 -7.98 0.48 0.49
CA ALA A 7 -9.08 1.22 1.11
C ALA A 7 -9.26 0.91 2.61
N MET A 8 -9.12 -0.37 3.00
CA MET A 8 -9.20 -0.80 4.40
C MET A 8 -8.12 -0.12 5.25
N CYS A 9 -6.87 -0.22 4.83
CA CYS A 9 -5.74 0.35 5.55
C CYS A 9 -5.77 1.88 5.57
N ALA A 10 -6.14 2.51 4.46
CA ALA A 10 -6.29 3.96 4.36
C ALA A 10 -7.35 4.50 5.33
N GLY A 11 -8.51 3.84 5.43
CA GLY A 11 -9.54 4.18 6.41
C GLY A 11 -9.05 4.00 7.85
N ALA A 12 -8.35 2.91 8.14
CA ALA A 12 -7.77 2.68 9.47
C ALA A 12 -6.76 3.76 9.87
N ILE A 13 -5.90 4.20 8.94
CA ILE A 13 -4.94 5.30 9.17
C ILE A 13 -5.64 6.60 9.56
N VAL A 14 -6.74 6.94 8.87
CA VAL A 14 -7.55 8.13 9.18
C VAL A 14 -8.19 8.01 10.56
N LEU A 15 -8.84 6.87 10.84
CA LEU A 15 -9.54 6.65 12.12
C LEU A 15 -8.59 6.60 13.32
N ALA A 16 -7.37 6.08 13.12
CA ALA A 16 -6.30 6.08 14.11
C ALA A 16 -5.60 7.45 14.26
N ARG A 17 -5.97 8.44 13.44
CA ARG A 17 -5.41 9.80 13.43
C ARG A 17 -3.89 9.82 13.25
N ILE A 18 -3.36 8.90 12.44
CA ILE A 18 -1.93 8.89 12.13
C ILE A 18 -1.61 10.18 11.34
N PRO A 19 -0.63 10.99 11.77
CA PRO A 19 -0.41 12.31 11.17
C PRO A 19 0.32 12.23 9.82
N LYS A 20 1.13 11.19 9.61
CA LYS A 20 1.99 11.06 8.44
C LYS A 20 2.04 9.63 7.91
N LEU A 21 1.86 9.49 6.61
CA LEU A 21 1.98 8.24 5.88
C LEU A 21 3.14 8.34 4.89
N VAL A 22 4.12 7.45 5.06
CA VAL A 22 5.22 7.27 4.10
C VAL A 22 5.07 5.91 3.42
N PHE A 23 5.05 5.88 2.09
CA PHE A 23 5.06 4.62 1.35
C PHE A 23 5.94 4.58 0.11
N GLY A 24 6.26 3.36 -0.31
CA GLY A 24 7.17 3.07 -1.41
C GLY A 24 6.50 3.01 -2.76
N ALA A 25 6.04 1.84 -3.18
CA ALA A 25 5.43 1.63 -4.48
C ALA A 25 3.93 1.94 -4.49
N PHE A 26 3.43 2.46 -5.62
CA PHE A 26 1.99 2.58 -5.87
C PHE A 26 1.36 1.22 -6.19
N ASP A 27 0.09 1.04 -5.82
CA ASP A 27 -0.70 -0.15 -6.15
C ASP A 27 -1.76 0.19 -7.21
N PRO A 28 -1.54 -0.15 -8.49
CA PRO A 28 -2.47 0.14 -9.57
C PRO A 28 -3.81 -0.63 -9.47
N LYS A 29 -3.87 -1.70 -8.67
CA LYS A 29 -5.06 -2.57 -8.55
C LYS A 29 -5.93 -2.23 -7.35
N ALA A 30 -5.36 -1.77 -6.25
CA ALA A 30 -6.09 -1.58 -5.00
C ALA A 30 -5.72 -0.30 -4.22
N GLY A 31 -4.80 0.51 -4.73
CA GLY A 31 -4.27 1.69 -4.03
C GLY A 31 -5.33 2.75 -3.73
N ALA A 32 -5.40 3.19 -2.47
CA ALA A 32 -6.40 4.15 -1.99
C ALA A 32 -5.80 5.43 -1.38
N CYS A 33 -4.52 5.71 -1.65
CA CYS A 33 -3.79 6.88 -1.16
C CYS A 33 -3.16 7.69 -2.31
N GLY A 34 -3.77 7.64 -3.50
CA GLY A 34 -3.33 8.37 -4.69
C GLY A 34 -3.64 7.65 -6.02
N THR A 35 -3.75 6.32 -6.04
CA THR A 35 -4.03 5.58 -7.29
C THR A 35 -5.52 5.58 -7.67
N LEU A 36 -6.34 4.77 -7.00
CA LEU A 36 -7.77 4.64 -7.32
C LEU A 36 -8.61 5.60 -6.50
N TYR A 37 -8.19 5.82 -5.26
CA TYR A 37 -8.79 6.74 -4.31
C TYR A 37 -7.70 7.53 -3.59
N ASN A 38 -8.09 8.58 -2.88
CA ASN A 38 -7.20 9.28 -1.96
C ASN A 38 -7.93 9.53 -0.62
N ILE A 39 -8.21 8.44 0.10
CA ILE A 39 -9.02 8.47 1.33
C ILE A 39 -8.33 9.31 2.42
N VAL A 40 -7.01 9.19 2.54
CA VAL A 40 -6.23 9.84 3.60
C VAL A 40 -6.13 11.37 3.46
N GLN A 41 -6.55 11.93 2.31
CA GLN A 41 -6.63 13.38 2.08
C GLN A 41 -8.05 13.86 1.74
N ASP A 42 -9.08 13.01 1.87
CA ASP A 42 -10.47 13.39 1.59
C ASP A 42 -10.93 14.47 2.56
N GLN A 43 -11.44 15.58 2.02
CA GLN A 43 -11.83 16.75 2.80
C GLN A 43 -13.08 16.54 3.66
N ARG A 44 -13.88 15.52 3.34
CA ARG A 44 -15.11 15.17 4.05
C ARG A 44 -14.84 14.39 5.34
N LEU A 45 -13.61 13.91 5.54
CA LEU A 45 -13.22 13.14 6.72
C LEU A 45 -12.66 14.04 7.83
N ASN A 46 -12.68 13.54 9.05
CA ASN A 46 -12.34 14.27 10.28
C ASN A 46 -10.84 14.42 10.54
N HIS A 47 -9.97 13.78 9.75
CA HIS A 47 -8.52 13.83 9.87
C HIS A 47 -7.86 13.71 8.50
N ARG A 48 -6.77 14.47 8.28
CA ARG A 48 -5.99 14.45 7.03
C ARG A 48 -4.54 14.11 7.31
N VAL A 49 -3.96 13.31 6.43
CA VAL A 49 -2.63 12.73 6.62
C VAL A 49 -1.63 13.40 5.68
N GLU A 50 -0.47 13.79 6.22
CA GLU A 50 0.68 14.19 5.41
C GLU A 50 1.19 12.96 4.63
N LEU A 51 1.29 13.08 3.31
CA LEU A 51 1.59 11.94 2.45
C LEU A 51 2.96 12.10 1.77
N VAL A 52 3.83 11.12 1.95
CA VAL A 52 5.11 10.99 1.24
C VAL A 52 5.12 9.66 0.50
N SER A 53 5.10 9.71 -0.82
CA SER A 53 5.07 8.52 -1.69
C SER A 53 6.39 8.33 -2.44
N ARG A 54 6.54 7.19 -3.13
CA ARG A 54 7.71 6.84 -3.97
C ARG A 54 9.03 6.65 -3.22
N VAL A 55 8.99 6.44 -1.90
CA VAL A 55 10.21 6.21 -1.11
C VAL A 55 10.77 4.83 -1.43
N LEU A 56 11.94 4.78 -2.08
CA LEU A 56 12.56 3.54 -2.56
C LEU A 56 11.61 2.72 -3.47
N GLU A 57 10.83 3.39 -4.32
CA GLU A 57 9.80 2.77 -5.16
C GLU A 57 10.30 1.58 -5.98
N ALA A 58 11.47 1.71 -6.61
CA ALA A 58 12.07 0.63 -7.41
C ALA A 58 12.36 -0.63 -6.57
N LYS A 59 12.89 -0.45 -5.35
CA LYS A 59 13.16 -1.56 -4.43
C LYS A 59 11.85 -2.21 -3.94
N CYS A 60 10.88 -1.39 -3.54
CA CYS A 60 9.61 -1.87 -3.02
C CYS A 60 8.79 -2.63 -4.09
N SER A 61 8.75 -2.11 -5.32
CA SER A 61 8.07 -2.79 -6.43
C SER A 61 8.83 -4.04 -6.89
N GLY A 62 10.17 -4.02 -6.85
CA GLY A 62 11.02 -5.19 -7.13
C GLY A 62 10.68 -6.38 -6.24
N MET A 63 10.57 -6.17 -4.93
CA MET A 63 10.19 -7.23 -3.97
C MET A 63 8.89 -7.96 -4.36
N LEU A 64 7.86 -7.23 -4.78
CA LEU A 64 6.58 -7.82 -5.21
C LEU A 64 6.72 -8.58 -6.53
N LYS A 65 7.47 -8.03 -7.50
CA LYS A 65 7.73 -8.69 -8.79
C LYS A 65 8.46 -10.02 -8.57
N ASP A 66 9.49 -10.02 -7.74
CA ASP A 66 10.29 -11.20 -7.43
C ASP A 66 9.45 -12.27 -6.71
N PHE A 67 8.65 -11.85 -5.72
CA PHE A 67 7.73 -12.75 -5.02
C PHE A 67 6.78 -13.43 -6.00
N PHE A 68 6.04 -12.67 -6.82
CA PHE A 68 5.08 -13.26 -7.74
C PHE A 68 5.74 -14.03 -8.90
N ALA A 69 6.99 -13.73 -9.26
CA ALA A 69 7.75 -14.54 -10.21
C ALA A 69 7.98 -15.95 -9.65
N LYS A 70 8.45 -16.05 -8.39
CA LYS A 70 8.65 -17.32 -7.70
C LYS A 70 7.34 -18.07 -7.43
N VAL A 71 6.24 -17.36 -7.16
CA VAL A 71 4.90 -17.98 -7.04
C VAL A 71 4.49 -18.64 -8.36
N ARG A 72 4.74 -17.99 -9.52
CA ARG A 72 4.39 -18.53 -10.83
C ARG A 72 5.23 -19.74 -11.23
N THR A 73 6.49 -19.82 -10.76
CA THR A 73 7.38 -20.96 -10.98
C THR A 73 7.24 -22.06 -9.93
N ASN A 74 6.32 -21.91 -8.95
CA ASN A 74 6.15 -22.80 -7.79
C ASN A 74 7.43 -23.00 -6.96
N GLU A 75 8.32 -22.00 -6.96
CA GLU A 75 9.55 -21.98 -6.14
C GLU A 75 9.31 -21.48 -4.71
N ILE A 76 8.06 -21.09 -4.38
CA ILE A 76 7.65 -20.75 -3.02
C ILE A 76 6.74 -21.86 -2.51
N ASP A 77 7.11 -22.43 -1.36
CA ASP A 77 6.24 -23.33 -0.62
C ASP A 77 4.97 -22.55 -0.24
N LYS A 78 3.82 -22.97 -0.77
CA LYS A 78 2.56 -22.27 -0.51
C LYS A 78 2.35 -22.31 1.00
N PRO A 79 2.19 -21.17 1.70
CA PRO A 79 1.83 -21.24 3.11
C PRO A 79 0.54 -22.06 3.20
N ASN A 80 0.58 -23.13 4.00
CA ASN A 80 -0.53 -24.05 4.22
C ASN A 80 -1.78 -23.21 4.58
N GLY A 81 -2.64 -22.98 3.60
CA GLY A 81 -3.92 -22.33 3.79
C GLY A 81 -4.92 -23.37 4.27
N THR A 82 -5.42 -23.17 5.49
CA THR A 82 -6.74 -23.67 5.93
C THR A 82 -7.82 -23.35 4.93
#